data_AF-A5Z286-F1
#
_entry.id   AF-A5Z286-F1
#
_cell.length_a   1.000
_cell.length_b   1.000
_cell.length_c   1.000
_cell.angle_alpha   90.00
_cell.angle_beta   90.00
_cell.angle_gamma   90.00
#
_symmetry.space_group_name_H-M   'P 1'
#
loop_
_entity.id
_entity.type
_entity.pdbx_description
1 polymer ?
#
loop_
_entity_poly.entity_id
_entity_poly.type
_entity_poly.pdbx_seq_one_letter_code
_entity_poly.pdbx_strand_id
1 'polypeptide(L)' 'YKYLKSSKGGLFGDGIKWNFTKFLVDRDGKVVDRYAPTTSPASIEKDIKKLIGTS' A
#
# COMPACT_ATOMS: atom_id res chain seq x y z
N TYR A 1 4.37 5.21 -11.57
CA TYR A 1 3.44 5.17 -10.41
C TYR A 1 1.99 5.61 -10.74
N LYS A 2 1.59 5.77 -12.01
CA LYS A 2 0.21 6.18 -12.36
C LYS A 2 -0.84 5.15 -11.90
N TYR A 3 -0.62 3.87 -12.23
CA TYR A 3 -1.47 2.74 -11.81
C TYR A 3 -1.67 2.67 -10.29
N LEU A 4 -0.58 2.71 -9.52
CA LEU A 4 -0.64 2.60 -8.05
C LEU A 4 -1.49 3.70 -7.39
N LYS A 5 -1.37 4.94 -7.88
CA LYS A 5 -2.15 6.08 -7.37
C LYS A 5 -3.64 5.94 -7.67
N SER A 6 -3.99 5.52 -8.89
CA SER A 6 -5.38 5.39 -9.31
C SER A 6 -6.09 4.19 -8.67
N SER A 7 -5.36 3.12 -8.32
CA SER A 7 -5.96 1.93 -7.71
C SER A 7 -6.45 2.16 -6.28
N LYS A 8 -5.74 2.99 -5.50
CA LYS A 8 -6.10 3.37 -4.12
C LYS A 8 -5.77 4.86 -3.91
N GLY A 9 -6.67 5.72 -4.37
CA GLY A 9 -6.64 7.16 -4.05
C GLY A 9 -6.72 7.37 -2.53
N GLY A 10 -5.95 8.33 -1.99
CA GLY A 10 -6.06 8.69 -0.58
C GLY A 10 -7.32 9.55 -0.36
N LEU A 11 -7.85 9.60 0.87
CA LEU A 11 -9.02 10.43 1.21
C LEU A 11 -8.87 11.91 0.84
N PHE A 12 -7.64 12.40 0.64
CA PHE A 12 -7.32 13.80 0.32
C PHE A 12 -6.64 13.96 -1.05
N GLY A 13 -6.98 13.07 -2.00
CA GLY A 13 -6.53 13.07 -3.39
C GLY A 13 -5.43 12.04 -3.69
N ASP A 14 -5.14 11.89 -4.98
CA ASP A 14 -4.30 10.79 -5.48
C ASP A 14 -2.80 11.09 -5.40
N GLY A 15 -2.42 12.34 -5.10
CA GLY A 15 -1.03 12.79 -5.07
C GLY A 15 -0.15 12.02 -4.09
N ILE A 16 1.06 11.66 -4.52
CA ILE A 16 2.14 11.25 -3.62
C ILE A 16 2.77 12.57 -3.15
N LYS A 17 2.32 13.07 -1.99
CA LYS A 17 2.71 14.38 -1.46
C LYS A 17 4.14 14.39 -0.90
N TRP A 18 4.69 13.22 -0.57
CA TRP A 18 5.99 13.07 0.08
C TRP A 18 6.64 11.71 -0.21
N ASN A 19 7.97 11.64 -0.06
CA ASN A 19 8.75 10.41 -0.21
C ASN A 19 8.28 9.32 0.79
N PHE A 20 8.48 8.05 0.43
CA PHE A 20 8.13 6.86 1.24
C PHE A 20 6.63 6.50 1.38
N THR A 21 5.76 6.94 0.48
CA THR A 21 4.43 6.30 0.34
C THR A 21 4.62 4.85 -0.07
N LYS A 22 3.96 3.91 0.62
CA LYS A 22 4.12 2.47 0.39
C LYS A 22 2.82 1.91 -0.20
N PHE A 23 2.94 0.96 -1.11
CA PHE A 23 1.80 0.26 -1.71
C PHE A 23 2.00 -1.24 -1.50
N LEU A 24 0.97 -1.92 -1.02
CA LEU A 24 0.95 -3.38 -0.95
C LEU A 24 0.23 -3.92 -2.17
N VAL A 25 0.92 -4.78 -2.90
CA VAL A 25 0.45 -5.38 -4.16
C VAL A 25 0.43 -6.90 -3.98
N ASP A 26 -0.68 -7.52 -4.36
CA ASP A 26 -0.82 -8.97 -4.28
C ASP A 26 -0.13 -9.70 -5.45
N ARG A 27 -0.19 -11.03 -5.43
CA ARG A 27 0.44 -11.91 -6.41
C ARG A 27 -0.11 -11.76 -7.84
N ASP A 28 -1.32 -11.23 -7.98
CA ASP A 28 -1.99 -11.01 -9.25
C ASP A 28 -1.74 -9.59 -9.78
N GLY A 29 -0.91 -8.81 -9.08
CA GLY A 29 -0.54 -7.45 -9.45
C GLY A 29 -1.55 -6.39 -9.01
N LYS A 30 -2.55 -6.74 -8.20
CA LYS A 30 -3.57 -5.80 -7.73
C LYS A 30 -3.09 -5.09 -6.46
N VAL A 31 -3.26 -3.77 -6.44
CA VAL A 31 -3.00 -2.94 -5.25
C VAL A 31 -4.08 -3.19 -4.21
N VAL A 32 -3.70 -3.78 -3.09
CA VAL A 32 -4.65 -4.09 -2.00
C VAL A 32 -4.69 -3.00 -0.95
N ASP A 33 -3.57 -2.31 -0.71
CA ASP A 33 -3.49 -1.24 0.28
C ASP A 33 -2.46 -0.16 -0.05
N ARG A 34 -2.59 1.01 0.60
CA ARG A 34 -1.71 2.17 0.49
C ARG A 34 -1.45 2.77 1.86
N TYR A 35 -0.17 2.90 2.22
CA TYR A 35 0.26 3.42 3.51
C TYR A 35 0.94 4.77 3.39
N ALA A 36 0.71 5.62 4.38
CA ALA A 36 1.34 6.92 4.49
C ALA A 36 2.86 6.79 4.69
N PRO A 37 3.65 7.81 4.33
CA PRO A 37 5.08 7.87 4.65
C PRO A 37 5.43 7.57 6.10
N THR A 38 4.59 8.04 7.02
CA THR A 38 4.72 7.90 8.47
C THR A 38 4.36 6.52 9.00
N THR A 39 3.72 5.67 8.20
CA THR A 39 3.41 4.29 8.61
C THR A 39 4.69 3.49 8.76
N SER A 40 4.88 2.89 9.94
CA SER A 40 6.01 2.01 10.24
C SER A 40 5.95 0.74 9.38
N PRO A 41 7.06 0.29 8.77
CA PRO A 41 7.09 -0.98 8.05
C PRO A 41 6.62 -2.18 8.89
N ALA A 42 6.94 -2.19 10.20
CA ALA A 42 6.57 -3.29 11.09
C ALA A 42 5.05 -3.45 11.24
N SER A 43 4.27 -2.37 11.17
CA SER A 43 2.80 -2.47 11.27
C SER A 43 2.16 -3.08 10.02
N ILE A 44 2.89 -3.17 8.90
CA ILE A 44 2.41 -3.73 7.63
C ILE A 44 2.56 -5.27 7.61
N GLU A 45 3.35 -5.85 8.51
CA GLU A 45 3.65 -7.29 8.55
C GLU A 45 2.38 -8.15 8.58
N LYS A 46 1.37 -7.75 9.37
CA LYS A 46 0.09 -8.45 9.46
C LYS A 46 -0.62 -8.56 8.09
N ASP A 47 -0.60 -7.49 7.32
CA ASP A 47 -1.25 -7.44 6.01
C ASP A 47 -0.50 -8.29 5.00
N ILE A 48 0.84 -8.32 5.09
CA ILE A 48 1.69 -9.20 4.27
C ILE A 48 1.40 -10.67 4.57
N LYS A 49 1.37 -11.06 5.86
CA LYS A 49 1.07 -12.44 6.28
C LYS A 49 -0.28 -12.91 5.75
N LYS A 50 -1.28 -12.03 5.80
CA LYS A 50 -2.62 -12.30 5.26
C LYS A 50 -2.59 -12.62 3.76
N LEU A 51 -1.74 -11.95 2.97
CA LEU A 51 -1.62 -12.21 1.53
C LEU A 51 -0.86 -13.51 1.22
N ILE A 52 0.09 -13.88 2.06
CA ILE A 52 0.91 -15.10 1.88
C ILE A 52 0.17 -16.35 2.39
N GLY A 53 -0.89 -16.17 3.20
CA GLY A 53 -1.66 -17.28 3.77
C GLY A 53 -1.02 -17.91 5.00
N THR A 54 -0.06 -17.24 5.62
CA THR A 54 0.57 -17.68 6.88
C THR A 54 -0.25 -17.15 8.04
N SER A 55 -0.97 -18.05 8.74
CA SER A 55 -1.71 -17.74 10.00
C SER A 55 -0.78 -17.79 11.21
#